data_AF-N8V7Q1-F1
#
_entry.id   AF-N8V7Q1-F1
#
_cell.length_a   1.000
_cell.length_b   1.000
_cell.length_c   1.000
_cell.angle_alpha   90.00
_cell.angle_beta   90.00
_cell.angle_gamma   90.00
#
_symmetry.space_group_name_H-M   'P 1'
#
loop_
_entity.id
_entity.type
_entity.pdbx_description
1 polymer ?
#
loop_
_entity_poly.entity_id
_entity_poly.type
_entity_poly.pdbx_seq_one_letter_code
_entity_poly.pdbx_strand_id
1 'polypeptide(L)'
;MYSYPDTVTADSIGLMIINDFFIQKAHELWLFLQLDQSFNDYEATLIWTRRYLEGNPEGEYSDIRKAFISCFPENFFSFDD
;
A
#
# COMPACT_ATOMS: atom_id res chain seq x y z
N MET A 1 30.28 5.39 0.15
CA MET A 1 29.15 4.51 0.51
C MET A 1 27.97 5.01 -0.32
N TYR A 2 27.59 4.29 -1.37
CA TYR A 2 26.49 4.73 -2.24
C TYR A 2 25.19 4.61 -1.43
N SER A 3 24.59 5.75 -1.09
CA SER A 3 23.30 5.78 -0.43
C SER A 3 22.21 5.66 -1.49
N TYR A 4 21.62 4.48 -1.59
CA TYR A 4 20.31 4.27 -2.22
C TYR A 4 19.59 3.18 -1.42
N PRO A 5 18.63 3.51 -0.53
CA PRO A 5 17.72 2.44 -0.08
C PRO A 5 16.28 2.80 0.35
N ASP A 6 15.69 3.98 0.08
CA ASP A 6 14.31 4.23 0.55
C ASP A 6 13.23 3.88 -0.48
N THR A 7 13.41 4.22 -1.75
CA THR A 7 12.38 4.03 -2.79
C THR A 7 12.25 2.57 -3.26
N VAL A 8 13.37 1.85 -3.38
CA VAL A 8 13.37 0.43 -3.81
C VAL A 8 12.70 -0.46 -2.77
N THR A 9 12.87 -0.14 -1.49
CA THR A 9 12.26 -0.86 -0.37
C THR A 9 10.76 -0.59 -0.32
N ALA A 10 10.35 0.68 -0.45
CA ALA A 10 8.94 1.06 -0.48
C ALA A 10 8.19 0.45 -1.68
N ASP A 11 8.79 0.44 -2.86
CA ASP A 11 8.19 -0.16 -4.05
C ASP A 11 8.07 -1.68 -3.92
N SER A 12 9.08 -2.33 -3.33
CA SER A 12 9.03 -3.77 -3.07
C SER A 12 7.91 -4.12 -2.08
N ILE A 13 7.76 -3.35 -1.00
CA ILE A 13 6.68 -3.53 -0.03
C ILE A 13 5.31 -3.26 -0.67
N GLY A 14 5.19 -2.20 -1.47
CA GLY A 14 3.95 -1.87 -2.16
C GLY A 14 3.54 -2.99 -3.14
N LEU A 15 4.50 -3.58 -3.84
CA LEU A 15 4.28 -4.78 -4.65
C LEU A 15 3.85 -6.00 -3.82
N MET A 16 4.39 -6.19 -2.62
CA MET A 16 3.92 -7.26 -1.72
C MET A 16 2.46 -7.05 -1.33
N ILE A 17 2.06 -5.82 -0.97
CA ILE A 17 0.66 -5.48 -0.69
C ILE A 17 -0.23 -5.77 -1.91
N ILE A 18 0.16 -5.32 -3.09
CA ILE A 18 -0.61 -5.55 -4.32
C ILE A 18 -0.85 -7.05 -4.56
N ASN A 19 0.16 -7.89 -4.31
CA ASN A 19 0.03 -9.34 -4.45
C ASN A 19 -0.82 -9.95 -3.32
N ASP A 20 -0.58 -9.59 -2.06
CA ASP A 20 -1.28 -10.14 -0.89
C ASP A 20 -2.79 -9.87 -0.93
N PHE A 21 -3.18 -8.71 -1.43
CA PHE A 21 -4.58 -8.27 -1.50
C PHE A 21 -5.20 -8.44 -2.89
N PHE A 22 -4.47 -9.06 -3.83
CA PHE A 22 -4.87 -9.21 -5.23
C PHE A 22 -5.44 -7.90 -5.82
N ILE A 23 -4.74 -6.80 -5.60
CA ILE A 23 -5.23 -5.47 -5.99
C ILE A 23 -5.31 -5.40 -7.52
N GLN A 24 -6.53 -5.53 -8.04
CA GLN A 24 -6.85 -5.33 -9.45
C GLN A 24 -7.28 -3.88 -9.71
N LYS A 25 -7.27 -3.46 -10.98
CA LYS A 25 -7.50 -2.07 -11.42
C LYS A 25 -8.96 -1.57 -11.31
N ALA A 26 -9.76 -2.05 -10.36
CA ALA A 26 -11.20 -1.76 -10.32
C ALA A 26 -11.79 -1.53 -8.91
N HIS A 27 -10.95 -1.33 -7.89
CA HIS A 27 -11.38 -1.14 -6.49
C HIS A 27 -11.48 0.33 -6.06
N GLU A 28 -11.08 1.26 -6.92
CA GLU A 28 -11.12 2.70 -6.65
C GLU A 28 -10.45 3.05 -5.30
N LEU A 29 -9.31 2.39 -5.01
CA LEU A 29 -8.61 2.48 -3.73
C LEU A 29 -8.21 3.91 -3.39
N TRP A 30 -8.03 4.77 -4.40
CA TRP A 30 -7.76 6.20 -4.21
C TRP A 30 -8.78 6.88 -3.28
N LEU A 31 -10.05 6.45 -3.27
CA LEU A 31 -11.09 6.97 -2.37
C LEU A 31 -10.74 6.74 -0.90
N PHE A 32 -10.29 5.53 -0.57
CA PHE A 32 -10.00 5.10 0.80
C PHE A 32 -8.61 5.55 1.26
N LEU A 33 -7.65 5.56 0.33
CA LEU A 33 -6.27 5.97 0.59
C LEU A 33 -6.08 7.49 0.60
N GLN A 34 -7.16 8.26 0.43
CA GLN A 34 -7.15 9.73 0.39
C GLN A 34 -6.19 10.29 -0.67
N LEU A 35 -6.24 9.70 -1.87
CA LEU A 35 -5.44 10.08 -3.02
C LEU A 35 -6.31 10.68 -4.13
N ASP A 36 -5.66 11.30 -5.11
CA ASP A 36 -6.35 11.86 -6.27
C ASP A 36 -6.94 10.75 -7.17
N GLN A 37 -8.12 11.00 -7.74
CA GLN A 37 -8.82 10.06 -8.64
C GLN A 37 -8.03 9.72 -9.91
N SER A 38 -7.04 10.53 -10.28
CA SER A 38 -6.17 10.26 -11.42
C SER A 38 -5.29 9.02 -11.26
N PHE A 39 -5.12 8.51 -10.04
CA PHE A 39 -4.32 7.32 -9.77
C PHE A 39 -5.16 6.05 -9.84
N ASN A 40 -4.66 5.06 -10.58
CA ASN A 40 -5.23 3.71 -10.53
C ASN A 40 -4.84 3.00 -9.21
N ASP A 41 -5.49 1.89 -8.90
CA ASP A 41 -5.29 1.18 -7.61
C ASP A 41 -3.85 0.73 -7.34
N TYR A 42 -3.10 0.40 -8.41
CA TYR A 42 -1.70 0.06 -8.31
C TYR A 42 -0.86 1.29 -7.90
N GLU A 43 -1.05 2.41 -8.60
CA GLU A 43 -0.37 3.67 -8.27
C GLU A 43 -0.76 4.17 -6.87
N ALA A 44 -2.04 4.08 -6.55
CA ALA A 44 -2.58 4.47 -5.25
C ALA A 44 -1.92 3.68 -4.11
N THR A 45 -1.77 2.37 -4.29
CA THR A 45 -1.10 1.50 -3.32
C THR A 45 0.37 1.87 -3.14
N LEU A 46 1.12 2.05 -4.24
CA LEU A 46 2.54 2.43 -4.16
C LEU A 46 2.74 3.80 -3.49
N ILE A 47 1.92 4.79 -3.84
CA ILE A 47 1.98 6.14 -3.26
C ILE A 47 1.68 6.06 -1.76
N TRP A 48 0.64 5.31 -1.37
CA TRP A 48 0.30 5.13 0.03
C TRP A 48 1.46 4.46 0.81
N THR A 49 2.04 3.39 0.27
CA THR A 49 3.15 2.67 0.93
C THR A 49 4.36 3.58 1.17
N ARG A 50 4.73 4.39 0.17
CA ARG A 50 5.82 5.37 0.30
C ARG A 50 5.53 6.38 1.41
N ARG A 51 4.35 6.98 1.41
CA ARG A 51 3.94 7.96 2.45
C ARG A 51 3.91 7.35 3.85
N TYR A 52 3.45 6.10 3.97
CA TYR A 52 3.44 5.39 5.25
C TYR A 52 4.85 5.18 5.80
N LEU A 53 5.79 4.77 4.94
CA LEU A 53 7.19 4.52 5.29
C LEU A 53 7.97 5.82 5.56
N GLU A 54 7.62 6.94 4.93
CA GLU A 54 8.18 8.25 5.28
C GLU A 54 7.89 8.63 6.75
N GLY A 55 6.70 8.26 7.26
CA GLY A 55 6.35 8.42 8.67
C GLY A 55 6.83 7.30 9.60
N ASN A 56 7.13 6.12 9.04
CA ASN A 56 7.48 4.90 9.77
C ASN A 56 8.62 4.14 9.05
N PRO A 57 9.84 4.70 9.03
CA PRO A 57 10.94 4.15 8.21
C PRO A 57 11.40 2.76 8.62
N GLU A 58 11.19 2.38 9.88
CA GLU A 58 11.51 1.06 10.43
C GLU A 58 10.28 0.15 10.55
N GLY A 59 9.17 0.50 9.90
CA GLY A 59 7.93 -0.27 9.96
C GLY A 59 8.10 -1.69 9.39
N GLU A 60 7.71 -2.70 10.17
CA GLU A 60 7.68 -4.07 9.67
C GLU A 60 6.50 -4.29 8.71
N TYR A 61 6.66 -5.22 7.76
CA TYR A 61 5.61 -5.56 6.80
C TYR A 61 4.27 -5.90 7.47
N SER A 62 4.31 -6.59 8.62
CA SER A 62 3.09 -6.98 9.34
C SER A 62 2.29 -5.77 9.84
N ASP A 63 2.96 -4.70 10.25
CA ASP A 63 2.33 -3.45 10.70
C ASP A 63 1.85 -2.62 9.52
N ILE A 64 2.65 -2.56 8.45
CA ILE A 64 2.26 -1.89 7.19
C ILE A 64 0.99 -2.55 6.63
N ARG A 65 0.92 -3.88 6.62
CA ARG A 65 -0.25 -4.64 6.16
C ARG A 65 -1.50 -4.32 6.98
N LYS A 66 -1.38 -4.27 8.31
CA LYS A 66 -2.50 -3.89 9.21
C LYS A 66 -2.94 -2.44 8.98
N ALA A 67 -1.99 -1.52 8.87
CA ALA A 67 -2.27 -0.12 8.60
C ALA A 67 -2.97 0.07 7.25
N PHE A 68 -2.54 -0.66 6.23
CA PHE A 68 -3.18 -0.65 4.91
C PHE A 68 -4.63 -1.09 5.02
N ILE A 69 -4.91 -2.26 5.61
CA ILE A 69 -6.28 -2.77 5.81
C ILE A 69 -7.14 -1.77 6.57
N SER A 70 -6.60 -1.10 7.59
CA SER A 70 -7.34 -0.14 8.42
C SER A 70 -7.83 1.09 7.65
N CYS A 71 -7.32 1.33 6.43
CA CYS A 71 -7.82 2.39 5.56
C CYS A 71 -9.19 2.05 4.95
N PHE A 72 -9.63 0.79 5.02
CA PHE A 72 -10.81 0.29 4.34
C PHE A 72 -11.90 -0.14 5.33
N PRO A 73 -13.18 -0.14 4.90
CA PRO A 73 -14.27 -0.72 5.69
C PRO A 73 -14.05 -2.21 5.99
N GLU A 74 -14.71 -2.71 7.04
CA GLU A 74 -14.69 -4.13 7.36
C GLU A 74 -15.18 -4.98 6.18
N ASN A 75 -14.51 -6.10 5.92
CA ASN A 75 -14.76 -7.02 4.79
C ASN A 75 -14.52 -6.43 3.39
N PHE A 76 -13.87 -5.26 3.26
CA PHE A 76 -13.50 -4.72 1.94
C PHE A 76 -12.61 -5.69 1.15
N PHE A 77 -11.63 -6.28 1.83
CA PHE A 77 -10.89 -7.43 1.33
C PHE A 77 -11.54 -8.69 1.90
N SER A 78 -12.38 -9.35 1.10
CA SER A 78 -12.89 -10.68 1.41
C SER A 78 -11.81 -11.70 1.06
N PHE A 79 -11.07 -12.14 2.07
CA PHE A 79 -10.22 -13.32 1.95
C PHE A 79 -11.13 -14.53 2.12
N ASP A 80 -11.39 -15.26 1.05
CA ASP A 80 -11.92 -16.62 1.19
C ASP A 80 -10.83 -17.45 1.88
N ASP A 81 -11.07 -17.87 3.12
CA ASP A 81 -10.26 -18.84 3.87
C ASP A 81 -10.28 -20.23 3.19
#